data_AF-A0A1E7FBM2-F1
#
_entry.id   AF-A0A1E7FBM2-F1
#
_cell.length_a   1.000
_cell.length_b   1.000
_cell.length_c   1.000
_cell.angle_alpha   90.00
_cell.angle_beta   90.00
_cell.angle_gamma   90.00
#
_symmetry.space_group_name_H-M   'P 1'
#
loop_
_entity.id
_entity.type
_entity.pdbx_description
1 polymer ?
#
loop_
_entity_poly.entity_id
_entity_poly.type
_entity_poly.pdbx_seq_one_letter_code
_entity_poly.pdbx_strand_id
1 'polypeptide(L)'
;MALISPSTIKVSVAILLSLSCNHRFAESLAGNSLASTLSPINRKITTTPSSRVFVGGISHTCTEESIKATFSEFGTVQNILIIGQDEATDKRRRLPYCFVTFDDIDSAQRAIEAPKPSTKTDADVSVYNEVQYAMPKETRQRSNAARAKELEGRTQIEEFSRETNLILQVQSTHLDRLVEYFHRWNNSQNNNHPRGDTASDTSCRVVGSTNAANSRNMSILFLSCDNPSQLSRILNTDPLLARAINKSYIVQPGLKKGNLATEQGCNNIAKNLFDISSQNKDVSSLRVQAFPPKHQSCLLQSFDGIINEDDSQHFTISPKGFSHMISVVEVYQYRGRGWEEQQLQEDNRLYMIGISRASLELDVIDTKDIIVDDSSGDDVSRAYYKLKEAKETYEASHGTIDQDLYESIALDCGSAPGGWTKYLVEHFHCPKVYSVDPGSLAPSVAKLEETRHMQMKIQDALPILLQKEEAAAGQVKIWVSDMCLHEMVEQVDQLLMAKETGLLAPNAFFVLTLKCVMGHSKGAFDSQVEKVVDKLRSTSSVNVVGVETFHLFSNRSGERTVVGYIE
;
A
#
# COMPACT_ATOMS: atom_id res chain seq x y z
N MET A 1 -24.47 36.34 56.34
CA MET A 1 -24.99 36.59 54.97
C MET A 1 -23.78 36.63 54.05
N ALA A 2 -23.60 35.84 52.98
CA ALA A 2 -24.25 34.65 52.45
C ALA A 2 -23.23 34.03 51.47
N LEU A 3 -23.18 32.70 51.40
CA LEU A 3 -22.44 31.88 50.44
C LEU A 3 -23.03 32.05 49.02
N ILE A 4 -22.20 32.13 47.96
CA ILE A 4 -22.59 31.72 46.59
C ILE A 4 -21.42 31.04 45.85
N SER A 5 -21.79 29.91 45.23
CA SER A 5 -21.10 28.89 44.43
C SER A 5 -20.47 29.36 43.10
N PRO A 6 -19.50 28.60 42.50
CA PRO A 6 -19.11 28.75 41.11
C PRO A 6 -19.90 27.78 40.18
N SER A 7 -20.52 28.32 39.14
CA SER A 7 -21.08 27.56 38.02
C SER A 7 -20.59 28.09 36.66
N THR A 8 -19.95 27.17 35.94
CA THR A 8 -20.09 26.93 34.48
C THR A 8 -19.70 28.04 33.51
N ILE A 9 -18.48 27.95 32.95
CA ILE A 9 -18.09 28.65 31.71
C ILE A 9 -18.14 27.66 30.55
N LYS A 10 -19.10 27.88 29.64
CA LYS A 10 -19.15 27.30 28.29
C LYS A 10 -18.13 28.03 27.41
N VAL A 11 -17.19 27.31 26.80
CA VAL A 11 -16.30 27.87 25.78
C VAL A 11 -16.82 27.46 24.41
N SER A 12 -17.24 28.45 23.62
CA SER A 12 -17.55 28.32 22.19
C SER A 12 -16.25 28.45 21.39
N VAL A 13 -16.02 27.50 20.48
CA VAL A 13 -14.84 27.46 19.60
C VAL A 13 -15.14 28.25 18.32
N ALA A 14 -14.39 29.31 18.08
CA ALA A 14 -14.36 30.03 16.82
C ALA A 14 -12.91 30.40 16.43
N ILE A 15 -12.48 29.81 15.30
CA ILE A 15 -11.65 30.38 14.23
C ILE A 15 -10.15 30.65 14.53
N LEU A 16 -9.28 29.99 13.76
CA LEU A 16 -8.31 30.65 12.87
C LEU A 16 -7.71 29.64 11.86
N LEU A 17 -8.28 29.65 10.65
CA LEU A 17 -7.60 29.22 9.42
C LEU A 17 -6.73 30.38 8.95
N SER A 18 -5.44 30.13 8.73
CA SER A 18 -4.60 30.97 7.88
C SER A 18 -4.07 30.11 6.73
N LEU A 19 -4.65 30.33 5.54
CA LEU A 19 -4.07 29.93 4.28
C LEU A 19 -4.11 31.17 3.39
N SER A 20 -2.93 31.68 3.08
CA SER A 20 -2.73 32.82 2.19
C SER A 20 -2.96 32.42 0.73
N CYS A 21 -3.67 33.32 0.06
CA CYS A 21 -4.00 33.37 -1.36
C CYS A 21 -2.82 33.16 -2.32
N ASN A 22 -3.14 32.67 -3.53
CA ASN A 22 -2.92 33.48 -4.73
C ASN A 22 -3.92 33.16 -5.87
N HIS A 23 -4.79 34.16 -6.07
CA HIS A 23 -5.56 34.58 -7.25
C HIS A 23 -5.37 33.86 -8.59
N ARG A 24 -6.49 33.54 -9.27
CA ARG A 24 -6.94 34.28 -10.48
C ARG A 24 -8.35 33.87 -10.96
N PHE A 25 -9.18 34.90 -11.16
CA PHE A 25 -10.40 35.00 -11.98
C PHE A 25 -11.68 34.26 -11.56
N ALA A 26 -12.54 35.00 -10.85
CA ALA A 26 -13.99 34.90 -10.93
C ALA A 26 -14.54 36.29 -11.29
N GLU A 27 -15.28 36.41 -12.40
CA GLU A 27 -16.40 37.36 -12.58
C GLU A 27 -17.10 37.09 -13.93
N SER A 28 -18.34 36.58 -13.85
CA SER A 28 -19.46 37.06 -14.66
C SER A 28 -20.74 36.53 -14.02
N LEU A 29 -21.56 37.50 -13.60
CA LEU A 29 -22.76 37.37 -12.80
C LEU A 29 -24.00 36.92 -13.59
N ALA A 30 -24.86 36.21 -12.86
CA ALA A 30 -26.31 36.37 -12.75
C ALA A 30 -27.23 35.99 -13.92
N GLY A 31 -28.24 35.19 -13.58
CA GLY A 31 -29.54 35.23 -14.26
C GLY A 31 -30.20 33.88 -14.48
N ASN A 32 -30.77 33.29 -13.42
CA ASN A 32 -32.21 32.94 -13.35
C ASN A 32 -32.48 31.84 -12.32
N SER A 33 -33.22 32.24 -11.29
CA SER A 33 -34.04 31.38 -10.44
C SER A 33 -35.18 30.79 -11.27
N LEU A 34 -35.31 29.47 -11.25
CA LEU A 34 -36.57 28.78 -11.40
C LEU A 34 -36.45 27.42 -10.70
N ALA A 35 -36.97 27.37 -9.49
CA ALA A 35 -37.32 26.14 -8.82
C ALA A 35 -38.41 25.43 -9.63
N SER A 36 -38.09 24.28 -10.22
CA SER A 36 -39.08 23.32 -10.70
C SER A 36 -38.55 21.91 -10.46
N THR A 37 -39.06 21.29 -9.40
CA THR A 37 -39.41 19.87 -9.29
C THR A 37 -38.48 18.87 -10.02
N LEU A 38 -37.39 18.48 -9.36
CA LEU A 38 -36.60 17.33 -9.77
C LEU A 38 -37.21 16.06 -9.17
N SER A 39 -37.93 15.31 -9.99
CA SER A 39 -38.20 13.89 -9.78
C SER A 39 -36.87 13.09 -9.78
N PRO A 40 -36.75 11.98 -9.02
CA PRO A 40 -35.50 11.24 -8.92
C PRO A 40 -35.11 10.63 -10.27
N ILE A 41 -33.97 11.07 -10.79
CA ILE A 41 -33.38 10.59 -12.04
C ILE A 41 -32.89 9.16 -11.82
N ASN A 42 -33.69 8.19 -12.27
CA ASN A 42 -33.28 6.80 -12.43
C ASN A 42 -32.26 6.73 -13.59
N ARG A 43 -30.97 6.89 -13.31
CA ARG A 43 -29.90 6.79 -14.32
C ARG A 43 -29.74 5.32 -14.74
N LYS A 44 -30.54 4.88 -15.72
CA LYS A 44 -30.28 3.65 -16.50
C LYS A 44 -28.91 3.78 -17.17
N ILE A 45 -28.14 2.69 -17.16
CA ILE A 45 -26.86 2.57 -17.90
C ILE A 45 -27.13 2.92 -19.37
N THR A 46 -26.60 4.05 -19.84
CA THR A 46 -26.77 4.48 -21.23
C THR A 46 -25.87 3.63 -22.12
N THR A 47 -26.42 2.54 -22.65
CA THR A 47 -25.85 1.86 -23.81
C THR A 47 -25.90 2.79 -25.02
N THR A 48 -24.89 2.74 -25.88
CA THR A 48 -24.84 3.58 -27.09
C THR A 48 -26.07 3.30 -27.95
N PRO A 49 -26.80 4.34 -28.43
CA PRO A 49 -27.94 4.15 -29.31
C PRO A 49 -27.58 3.26 -30.51
N SER A 50 -28.42 2.27 -30.78
CA SER A 50 -28.26 1.38 -31.94
C SER A 50 -29.63 0.86 -32.39
N SER A 51 -29.76 0.46 -33.64
CA SER A 51 -31.02 -0.12 -34.13
C SER A 51 -31.28 -1.53 -33.58
N ARG A 52 -30.35 -2.11 -32.81
CA ARG A 52 -30.48 -3.44 -32.22
C ARG A 52 -30.76 -3.33 -30.72
N VAL A 53 -31.84 -3.95 -30.26
CA VAL A 53 -32.19 -4.05 -28.85
C VAL A 53 -31.98 -5.46 -28.32
N PHE A 54 -31.57 -5.56 -27.07
CA PHE A 54 -31.65 -6.75 -26.24
C PHE A 54 -32.99 -6.78 -25.54
N VAL A 55 -33.64 -7.94 -25.55
CA VAL A 55 -34.93 -8.20 -24.90
C VAL A 55 -34.74 -9.35 -23.92
N GLY A 56 -34.78 -9.02 -22.62
CA GLY A 56 -34.50 -9.95 -21.53
C GLY A 56 -35.76 -10.48 -20.85
N GLY A 57 -35.70 -11.73 -20.38
CA GLY A 57 -36.77 -12.33 -19.59
C GLY A 57 -37.98 -12.75 -20.42
N ILE A 58 -37.75 -13.23 -21.65
CA ILE A 58 -38.81 -13.76 -22.51
C ILE A 58 -39.20 -15.17 -22.03
N SER A 59 -40.47 -15.56 -22.23
CA SER A 59 -40.93 -16.91 -21.88
C SER A 59 -40.20 -17.99 -22.69
N HIS A 60 -40.02 -19.18 -22.12
CA HIS A 60 -39.54 -20.36 -22.85
C HIS A 60 -40.48 -20.75 -24.01
N THR A 61 -41.75 -20.33 -23.95
CA THR A 61 -42.76 -20.57 -24.98
C THR A 61 -42.84 -19.47 -26.03
N CYS A 62 -42.06 -18.38 -25.92
CA CYS A 62 -42.07 -17.31 -26.93
C CYS A 62 -41.49 -17.82 -28.26
N THR A 63 -42.20 -17.56 -29.35
CA THR A 63 -41.73 -17.84 -30.72
C THR A 63 -41.24 -16.58 -31.41
N GLU A 64 -40.51 -16.72 -32.51
CA GLU A 64 -40.07 -15.58 -33.32
C GLU A 64 -41.27 -14.74 -33.81
N GLU A 65 -42.38 -15.39 -34.18
CA GLU A 65 -43.61 -14.72 -34.61
C GLU A 65 -44.22 -13.88 -33.49
N SER A 66 -44.24 -14.39 -32.26
CA SER A 66 -44.75 -13.67 -31.09
C SER A 66 -43.92 -12.42 -30.80
N ILE A 67 -42.58 -12.53 -30.86
CA ILE A 67 -41.64 -11.42 -30.66
C ILE A 67 -41.79 -10.41 -31.79
N LYS A 68 -41.91 -10.88 -33.05
CA LYS A 68 -42.11 -10.01 -34.19
C LYS A 68 -43.42 -9.24 -34.08
N ALA A 69 -44.52 -9.90 -33.72
CA ALA A 69 -45.81 -9.25 -33.55
C ALA A 69 -45.74 -8.13 -32.50
N THR A 70 -45.14 -8.41 -31.34
CA THR A 70 -44.98 -7.41 -30.27
C THR A 70 -44.07 -6.25 -30.67
N PHE A 71 -42.89 -6.52 -31.24
CA PHE A 71 -41.92 -5.46 -31.52
C PHE A 71 -42.19 -4.70 -32.81
N SER A 72 -43.02 -5.22 -33.72
CA SER A 72 -43.43 -4.50 -34.95
C SER A 72 -44.28 -3.26 -34.66
N GLU A 73 -44.89 -3.16 -33.46
CA GLU A 73 -45.60 -1.95 -33.03
C GLU A 73 -44.68 -0.73 -32.88
N PHE A 74 -43.39 -0.96 -32.61
CA PHE A 74 -42.40 0.10 -32.44
C PHE A 74 -41.72 0.51 -33.75
N GLY A 75 -41.75 -0.36 -34.77
CA GLY A 75 -41.19 -0.11 -36.10
C GLY A 75 -40.87 -1.38 -36.88
N THR A 76 -40.32 -1.23 -38.08
CA THR A 76 -40.00 -2.36 -38.97
C THR A 76 -38.88 -3.23 -38.38
N VAL A 77 -39.19 -4.49 -38.07
CA VAL A 77 -38.23 -5.48 -37.56
C VAL A 77 -37.51 -6.17 -38.73
N GLN A 78 -36.18 -6.02 -38.77
CA GLN A 78 -35.29 -6.61 -39.77
C GLN A 78 -34.87 -8.04 -39.40
N ASN A 79 -34.53 -8.27 -38.14
CA ASN A 79 -33.99 -9.56 -37.70
C ASN A 79 -34.30 -9.83 -36.23
N ILE A 80 -34.63 -11.08 -35.89
CA ILE A 80 -34.84 -11.56 -34.53
C ILE A 80 -33.88 -12.73 -34.29
N LEU A 81 -33.11 -12.66 -33.21
CA LEU A 81 -32.24 -13.75 -32.77
C LEU A 81 -32.57 -14.16 -31.35
N ILE A 82 -33.18 -15.34 -31.18
CA ILE A 82 -33.52 -15.91 -29.87
C ILE A 82 -32.33 -16.76 -29.36
N ILE A 83 -32.01 -16.63 -28.07
CA ILE A 83 -30.91 -17.35 -27.42
C ILE A 83 -31.40 -18.01 -26.13
N GLY A 84 -31.05 -19.30 -25.95
CA GLY A 84 -31.31 -20.05 -24.71
C GLY A 84 -32.63 -20.82 -24.66
N GLN A 85 -33.26 -21.09 -25.81
CA GLN A 85 -34.52 -21.84 -25.90
C GLN A 85 -34.32 -23.37 -25.85
N ASP A 86 -33.17 -23.89 -26.29
CA ASP A 86 -32.90 -25.34 -26.44
C ASP A 86 -31.87 -25.94 -25.44
N GLU A 87 -31.30 -25.16 -24.52
CA GLU A 87 -30.30 -25.69 -23.58
C GLU A 87 -30.96 -26.41 -22.40
N ALA A 88 -30.96 -27.75 -22.42
CA ALA A 88 -31.46 -28.62 -21.34
C ALA A 88 -30.64 -28.57 -20.03
N THR A 89 -29.72 -27.62 -19.90
CA THR A 89 -28.82 -27.49 -18.74
C THR A 89 -29.29 -26.42 -17.76
N ASP A 90 -29.68 -26.90 -16.58
CA ASP A 90 -29.97 -26.17 -15.33
C ASP A 90 -31.09 -25.12 -15.41
N LYS A 91 -32.34 -25.62 -15.45
CA LYS A 91 -33.64 -24.91 -15.46
C LYS A 91 -33.86 -23.84 -14.37
N ARG A 92 -32.87 -23.51 -13.53
CA ARG A 92 -33.05 -22.61 -12.37
C ARG A 92 -32.28 -21.30 -12.44
N ARG A 93 -31.48 -21.01 -13.49
CA ARG A 93 -30.57 -19.85 -13.43
C ARG A 93 -30.71 -18.76 -14.49
N ARG A 94 -31.28 -18.99 -15.70
CA ARG A 94 -31.44 -17.90 -16.70
C ARG A 94 -32.68 -18.09 -17.58
N LEU A 95 -33.53 -17.05 -17.62
CA LEU A 95 -34.61 -16.96 -18.61
C LEU A 95 -33.99 -16.74 -20.01
N PRO A 96 -34.63 -17.23 -21.09
CA PRO A 96 -34.24 -16.92 -22.45
C PRO A 96 -34.24 -15.41 -22.72
N TYR A 97 -33.56 -15.02 -23.80
CA TYR A 97 -33.53 -13.63 -24.26
C TYR A 97 -33.46 -13.60 -25.78
N CYS A 98 -33.83 -12.47 -26.38
CA CYS A 98 -33.67 -12.27 -27.80
C CYS A 98 -33.01 -10.94 -28.14
N PHE A 99 -32.58 -10.81 -29.38
CA PHE A 99 -32.18 -9.55 -29.97
C PHE A 99 -33.13 -9.21 -31.10
N VAL A 100 -33.66 -7.99 -31.08
CA VAL A 100 -34.49 -7.46 -32.15
C VAL A 100 -33.70 -6.36 -32.84
N THR A 101 -33.53 -6.47 -34.14
CA THR A 101 -32.89 -5.44 -34.97
C THR A 101 -33.97 -4.73 -35.77
N PHE A 102 -34.07 -3.42 -35.58
CA PHE A 102 -34.94 -2.53 -36.32
C PHE A 102 -34.23 -1.95 -37.54
N ASP A 103 -35.01 -1.38 -38.45
CA ASP A 103 -34.50 -0.67 -39.61
C ASP A 103 -33.82 0.67 -39.22
N ASP A 104 -34.32 1.32 -38.16
CA ASP A 104 -33.84 2.60 -37.68
C ASP A 104 -33.64 2.63 -36.15
N ILE A 105 -32.85 3.61 -35.68
CA ILE A 105 -32.53 3.78 -34.25
C ILE A 105 -33.74 4.30 -33.46
N ASP A 106 -34.63 5.08 -34.07
CA ASP A 106 -35.78 5.67 -33.40
C ASP A 106 -36.80 4.59 -33.00
N SER A 107 -36.96 3.55 -33.83
CA SER A 107 -37.76 2.36 -33.56
C SER A 107 -37.23 1.59 -32.34
N ALA A 108 -35.90 1.44 -32.25
CA ALA A 108 -35.26 0.86 -31.08
C ALA A 108 -35.45 1.72 -29.83
N GLN A 109 -35.37 3.04 -29.95
CA GLN A 109 -35.61 3.97 -28.85
C GLN A 109 -37.06 3.88 -28.33
N ARG A 110 -38.05 3.88 -29.23
CA ARG A 110 -39.48 3.70 -28.87
C ARG A 110 -39.70 2.41 -28.10
N ALA A 111 -39.09 1.30 -28.53
CA ALA A 111 -39.19 0.01 -27.84
C ALA A 111 -38.59 0.03 -26.41
N ILE A 112 -37.56 0.85 -26.16
CA ILE A 112 -36.91 0.99 -24.85
C ILE A 112 -37.71 1.91 -23.91
N GLU A 113 -38.32 2.95 -24.46
CA GLU A 113 -39.13 3.94 -23.73
C GLU A 113 -40.55 3.46 -23.45
N ALA A 114 -41.02 2.45 -24.20
CA ALA A 114 -42.32 1.85 -24.01
C ALA A 114 -42.53 1.39 -22.56
N PRO A 115 -43.72 1.64 -21.97
CA PRO A 115 -44.07 1.10 -20.67
C PRO A 115 -43.89 -0.41 -20.65
N LYS A 116 -43.33 -0.95 -19.56
CA LYS A 116 -43.22 -2.39 -19.40
C LYS A 116 -44.63 -2.99 -19.37
N PRO A 117 -44.90 -4.09 -20.09
CA PRO A 117 -46.21 -4.73 -20.07
C PRO A 117 -46.59 -5.10 -18.63
N SER A 118 -47.72 -4.58 -18.17
CA SER A 118 -48.19 -4.74 -16.79
C SER A 118 -49.19 -5.88 -16.68
N THR A 119 -48.75 -7.12 -16.50
CA THR A 119 -49.67 -8.19 -16.09
C THR A 119 -48.98 -9.28 -15.28
N LYS A 120 -49.36 -9.37 -14.00
CA LYS A 120 -49.33 -10.61 -13.21
C LYS A 120 -50.69 -11.29 -13.38
N THR A 121 -50.80 -12.24 -14.29
CA THR A 121 -51.88 -13.24 -14.31
C THR A 121 -51.32 -14.57 -14.80
N ASP A 122 -51.68 -15.67 -14.16
CA ASP A 122 -51.11 -17.03 -14.34
C ASP A 122 -51.24 -17.65 -15.74
N ALA A 123 -51.79 -16.94 -16.72
CA ALA A 123 -52.03 -17.44 -18.08
C ALA A 123 -51.30 -16.65 -19.19
N ASP A 124 -50.61 -15.55 -18.88
CA ASP A 124 -49.89 -14.76 -19.89
C ASP A 124 -48.58 -14.23 -19.29
N VAL A 125 -47.49 -14.93 -19.56
CA VAL A 125 -46.14 -14.53 -19.14
C VAL A 125 -45.77 -13.30 -19.96
N SER A 126 -45.42 -12.20 -19.30
CA SER A 126 -44.91 -10.99 -19.95
C SER A 126 -43.90 -11.36 -21.05
N VAL A 127 -44.16 -10.91 -22.29
CA VAL A 127 -43.32 -11.25 -23.46
C VAL A 127 -41.85 -10.89 -23.21
N TYR A 128 -41.60 -9.88 -22.36
CA TYR A 128 -40.27 -9.49 -21.90
C TYR A 128 -40.35 -8.70 -20.58
N ASN A 129 -39.23 -8.66 -19.85
CA ASN A 129 -39.07 -7.90 -18.60
C ASN A 129 -38.11 -6.70 -18.75
N GLU A 130 -37.28 -6.72 -19.78
CA GLU A 130 -36.25 -5.71 -20.04
C GLU A 130 -36.07 -5.50 -21.54
N VAL A 131 -36.00 -4.23 -21.95
CA VAL A 131 -35.57 -3.82 -23.29
C VAL A 131 -34.50 -2.73 -23.13
N GLN A 132 -33.37 -2.90 -23.80
CA GLN A 132 -32.27 -1.93 -23.82
C GLN A 132 -31.48 -2.08 -25.13
N TYR A 133 -30.69 -1.08 -25.52
CA TYR A 133 -29.81 -1.26 -26.69
C TYR A 133 -28.86 -2.43 -26.46
N ALA A 134 -28.65 -3.23 -27.51
CA ALA A 134 -27.78 -4.38 -27.45
C ALA A 134 -26.32 -3.94 -27.27
N MET A 135 -25.65 -4.50 -26.26
CA MET A 135 -24.21 -4.30 -26.13
C MET A 135 -23.44 -5.16 -27.14
N PRO A 136 -22.38 -4.62 -27.77
CA PRO A 136 -21.47 -5.42 -28.58
C PRO A 136 -20.94 -6.64 -27.80
N LYS A 137 -20.75 -7.77 -28.48
CA LYS A 137 -20.32 -9.04 -27.86
C LYS A 137 -19.01 -8.87 -27.07
N GLU A 138 -18.05 -8.13 -27.61
CA GLU A 138 -16.78 -7.82 -26.94
C GLU A 138 -16.98 -7.01 -25.66
N THR A 139 -17.84 -5.99 -25.69
CA THR A 139 -18.18 -5.17 -24.51
C THR A 139 -18.82 -6.02 -23.42
N ARG A 140 -19.73 -6.95 -23.80
CA ARG A 140 -20.35 -7.89 -22.86
C ARG A 140 -19.33 -8.86 -22.27
N GLN A 141 -18.41 -9.41 -23.09
CA GLN A 141 -17.35 -10.29 -22.61
C GLN A 141 -16.41 -9.56 -21.63
N ARG A 142 -16.00 -8.33 -21.95
CA ARG A 142 -15.20 -7.47 -21.05
C ARG A 142 -15.92 -7.18 -19.74
N SER A 143 -17.22 -6.88 -19.79
CA SER A 143 -18.06 -6.66 -18.60
C SER A 143 -18.15 -7.93 -17.74
N ASN A 144 -18.39 -9.08 -18.35
CA ASN A 144 -18.43 -10.37 -17.64
C ASN A 144 -17.08 -10.72 -17.00
N ALA A 145 -15.97 -10.51 -17.72
CA ALA A 145 -14.62 -10.75 -17.21
C ALA A 145 -14.27 -9.81 -16.04
N ALA A 146 -14.64 -8.53 -16.15
CA ALA A 146 -14.47 -7.57 -15.06
C ALA A 146 -15.27 -7.98 -13.81
N ARG A 147 -16.52 -8.44 -14.00
CA ARG A 147 -17.36 -8.93 -12.91
C ARG A 147 -16.80 -10.20 -12.27
N ALA A 148 -16.30 -11.14 -13.08
CA ALA A 148 -15.66 -12.35 -12.57
C ALA A 148 -14.42 -12.02 -11.72
N LYS A 149 -13.58 -11.10 -12.20
CA LYS A 149 -12.39 -10.63 -11.46
C LYS A 149 -12.75 -9.93 -10.15
N GLU A 150 -13.83 -9.15 -10.13
CA GLU A 150 -14.33 -8.50 -8.90
C GLU A 150 -14.85 -9.52 -7.89
N LEU A 151 -15.60 -10.54 -8.35
CA LEU A 151 -16.07 -11.63 -7.49
C LEU A 151 -14.90 -12.45 -6.92
N GLU A 152 -13.91 -12.77 -7.74
CA GLU A 152 -12.68 -13.45 -7.30
C GLU A 152 -11.94 -12.65 -6.23
N GLY A 153 -11.74 -11.35 -6.46
CA GLY A 153 -11.10 -10.45 -5.48
C GLY A 153 -11.86 -10.41 -4.16
N ARG A 154 -13.20 -10.41 -4.19
CA ARG A 154 -14.01 -10.50 -2.97
C ARG A 154 -13.79 -11.83 -2.24
N THR A 155 -13.80 -12.95 -2.95
CA THR A 155 -13.58 -14.27 -2.34
C THR A 155 -12.20 -14.38 -1.70
N GLN A 156 -11.16 -13.81 -2.32
CA GLN A 156 -9.82 -13.74 -1.74
C GLN A 156 -9.80 -12.95 -0.42
N ILE A 157 -10.45 -11.79 -0.36
CA ILE A 157 -10.55 -11.01 0.89
C ILE A 157 -11.31 -11.76 1.97
N GLU A 158 -12.38 -12.47 1.62
CA GLU A 158 -13.13 -13.32 2.54
C GLU A 158 -12.23 -14.43 3.11
N GLU A 159 -11.37 -15.05 2.29
CA GLU A 159 -10.38 -16.03 2.74
C GLU A 159 -9.33 -15.41 3.66
N PHE A 160 -8.70 -14.30 3.25
CA PHE A 160 -7.66 -13.63 4.05
C PHE A 160 -8.20 -13.21 5.43
N SER A 161 -9.45 -12.77 5.49
CA SER A 161 -10.06 -12.29 6.73
C SER A 161 -10.17 -13.36 7.83
N ARG A 162 -10.16 -14.66 7.48
CA ARG A 162 -10.41 -15.76 8.45
C ARG A 162 -9.31 -15.92 9.49
N GLU A 163 -8.10 -15.47 9.18
CA GLU A 163 -6.91 -15.68 10.02
C GLU A 163 -6.17 -14.37 10.30
N THR A 164 -6.54 -13.27 9.64
CA THR A 164 -5.88 -11.98 9.82
C THR A 164 -6.21 -11.38 11.18
N ASN A 165 -5.17 -11.02 11.93
CA ASN A 165 -5.28 -10.26 13.17
C ASN A 165 -4.39 -9.00 13.21
N LEU A 166 -3.58 -8.78 12.18
CA LEU A 166 -2.82 -7.55 11.97
C LEU A 166 -2.86 -7.15 10.51
N ILE A 167 -3.22 -5.89 10.26
CA ILE A 167 -3.18 -5.29 8.93
C ILE A 167 -2.11 -4.22 8.90
N LEU A 168 -1.28 -4.22 7.85
CA LEU A 168 -0.34 -3.16 7.56
C LEU A 168 -0.80 -2.36 6.34
N GLN A 169 -0.85 -1.04 6.49
CA GLN A 169 -0.99 -0.10 5.39
C GLN A 169 0.42 0.18 4.85
N VAL A 170 0.70 -0.26 3.63
CA VAL A 170 2.05 -0.28 3.07
C VAL A 170 2.11 0.50 1.75
N GLN A 171 3.24 1.14 1.47
CA GLN A 171 3.47 1.70 0.14
C GLN A 171 3.55 0.56 -0.89
N SER A 172 2.81 0.66 -1.99
CA SER A 172 2.74 -0.40 -3.01
C SER A 172 4.12 -0.71 -3.63
N THR A 173 5.02 0.27 -3.69
CA THR A 173 6.41 0.11 -4.14
C THR A 173 7.29 -0.71 -3.20
N HIS A 174 6.85 -0.98 -1.98
CA HIS A 174 7.55 -1.77 -0.98
C HIS A 174 6.86 -3.12 -0.69
N LEU A 175 5.70 -3.39 -1.30
CA LEU A 175 4.89 -4.57 -0.97
C LEU A 175 5.65 -5.89 -1.15
N ASP A 176 6.22 -6.14 -2.33
CA ASP A 176 6.96 -7.39 -2.61
C ASP A 176 8.06 -7.64 -1.57
N ARG A 177 8.75 -6.57 -1.19
CA ARG A 177 9.89 -6.60 -0.26
C ARG A 177 9.44 -6.86 1.17
N LEU A 178 8.32 -6.28 1.58
CA LEU A 178 7.71 -6.58 2.88
C LEU A 178 7.23 -8.04 2.95
N VAL A 179 6.62 -8.56 1.88
CA VAL A 179 6.20 -9.98 1.82
C VAL A 179 7.42 -10.89 2.01
N GLU A 180 8.50 -10.61 1.29
CA GLU A 180 9.74 -11.37 1.42
C GLU A 180 10.38 -11.23 2.82
N TYR A 181 10.40 -10.02 3.37
CA TYR A 181 10.87 -9.76 4.74
C TYR A 181 10.12 -10.63 5.77
N PHE A 182 8.78 -10.68 5.70
CA PHE A 182 7.97 -11.49 6.62
C PHE A 182 8.09 -12.99 6.36
N HIS A 183 8.38 -13.43 5.12
CA HIS A 183 8.71 -14.83 4.87
C HIS A 183 10.03 -15.24 5.56
N ARG A 184 11.03 -14.34 5.56
CA ARG A 184 12.31 -14.58 6.25
C ARG A 184 12.20 -14.50 7.77
N TRP A 185 11.29 -13.67 8.29
CA TRP A 185 11.06 -13.45 9.73
C TRP A 185 10.89 -14.77 10.52
N ASN A 186 10.12 -15.72 9.99
CA ASN A 186 9.92 -17.02 10.67
C ASN A 186 11.13 -17.95 10.56
N ASN A 187 11.95 -17.80 9.52
CA ASN A 187 13.12 -18.65 9.31
C ASN A 187 14.29 -18.23 10.21
N SER A 188 14.43 -16.94 10.51
CA SER A 188 15.51 -16.44 11.39
C SER A 188 15.33 -16.86 12.86
N GLN A 189 14.11 -17.14 13.30
CA GLN A 189 13.84 -17.65 14.66
C GLN A 189 14.40 -19.06 14.90
N ASN A 190 14.68 -19.83 13.84
CA ASN A 190 15.28 -21.17 13.96
C ASN A 190 16.82 -21.17 13.89
N ASN A 191 17.45 -20.06 13.45
CA ASN A 191 18.88 -20.00 13.15
C ASN A 191 19.58 -18.89 13.95
N ASN A 192 19.56 -18.94 15.29
CA ASN A 192 20.43 -18.19 16.24
C ASN A 192 21.14 -16.93 15.68
N HIS A 193 20.39 -16.01 15.05
CA HIS A 193 20.97 -14.80 14.47
C HIS A 193 20.75 -13.68 15.49
N PRO A 194 21.82 -13.03 15.98
CA PRO A 194 21.71 -12.03 17.01
C PRO A 194 21.14 -10.73 16.43
N ARG A 195 19.83 -10.69 16.20
CA ARG A 195 19.10 -9.42 16.12
C ARG A 195 19.00 -8.91 17.55
N GLY A 196 19.84 -7.95 17.90
CA GLY A 196 20.12 -7.50 19.27
C GLY A 196 18.91 -7.51 20.22
N ASP A 197 19.06 -8.23 21.32
CA ASP A 197 18.40 -8.22 22.65
C ASP A 197 16.92 -7.82 22.82
N THR A 198 16.13 -7.63 21.77
CA THR A 198 14.73 -7.18 21.87
C THR A 198 13.76 -7.87 20.90
N ALA A 199 14.23 -8.72 19.99
CA ALA A 199 13.39 -9.49 19.09
C ALA A 199 12.78 -10.71 19.81
N SER A 200 11.74 -10.46 20.58
CA SER A 200 10.82 -11.45 21.15
C SER A 200 10.31 -12.48 20.14
N ASP A 201 10.00 -13.68 20.63
CA ASP A 201 9.44 -14.90 19.98
C ASP A 201 8.14 -14.73 19.13
N THR A 202 7.78 -13.52 18.71
CA THR A 202 6.56 -13.25 17.93
C THR A 202 6.67 -13.85 16.53
N SER A 203 5.90 -14.89 16.25
CA SER A 203 5.78 -15.49 14.91
C SER A 203 4.72 -14.76 14.08
N CYS A 204 4.93 -14.66 12.76
CA CYS A 204 3.96 -14.03 11.88
C CYS A 204 3.95 -14.61 10.47
N ARG A 205 2.78 -14.68 9.84
CA ARG A 205 2.63 -15.19 8.48
C ARG A 205 1.89 -14.18 7.61
N VAL A 206 2.38 -14.03 6.38
CA VAL A 206 1.65 -13.31 5.33
C VAL A 206 0.44 -14.14 4.91
N VAL A 207 -0.74 -13.58 5.12
CA VAL A 207 -2.01 -14.20 4.73
C VAL A 207 -2.34 -13.82 3.28
N GLY A 208 -2.08 -12.57 2.90
CA GLY A 208 -2.35 -12.07 1.56
C GLY A 208 -2.13 -10.57 1.46
N SER A 209 -2.41 -9.98 0.29
CA SER A 209 -2.37 -8.54 0.09
C SER A 209 -3.42 -8.08 -0.91
N THR A 210 -3.80 -6.80 -0.83
CA THR A 210 -4.67 -6.17 -1.82
C THR A 210 -4.30 -4.69 -1.99
N ASN A 211 -4.80 -4.06 -3.05
CA ASN A 211 -4.69 -2.61 -3.18
C ASN A 211 -5.65 -1.91 -2.22
N ALA A 212 -5.19 -0.86 -1.56
CA ALA A 212 -6.04 -0.08 -0.69
C ALA A 212 -7.17 0.59 -1.49
N ALA A 213 -8.39 0.56 -0.93
CA ALA A 213 -9.54 1.16 -1.56
C ALA A 213 -9.29 2.66 -1.86
N ASN A 214 -9.43 3.04 -3.13
CA ASN A 214 -9.25 4.42 -3.62
C ASN A 214 -7.84 5.01 -3.43
N SER A 215 -6.81 4.17 -3.29
CA SER A 215 -5.41 4.60 -3.36
C SER A 215 -4.69 3.88 -4.50
N ARG A 216 -3.85 4.62 -5.24
CA ARG A 216 -2.99 4.04 -6.30
C ARG A 216 -1.61 3.63 -5.80
N ASN A 217 -1.18 4.17 -4.65
CA ASN A 217 0.18 4.02 -4.14
C ASN A 217 0.24 3.26 -2.82
N MET A 218 -0.91 2.82 -2.30
CA MET A 218 -1.01 2.08 -1.04
C MET A 218 -1.62 0.71 -1.28
N SER A 219 -1.06 -0.26 -0.59
CA SER A 219 -1.56 -1.62 -0.48
C SER A 219 -1.86 -1.94 0.98
N ILE A 220 -2.66 -2.97 1.18
CA ILE A 220 -3.00 -3.56 2.47
C ILE A 220 -2.33 -4.92 2.49
N LEU A 221 -1.51 -5.18 3.51
CA LEU A 221 -0.88 -6.46 3.77
C LEU A 221 -1.58 -7.10 4.98
N PHE A 222 -2.05 -8.33 4.80
CA PHE A 222 -2.78 -9.11 5.80
C PHE A 222 -1.81 -10.06 6.50
N LEU A 223 -1.71 -9.97 7.81
CA LEU A 223 -0.83 -10.80 8.63
C LEU A 223 -1.64 -11.56 9.69
N SER A 224 -1.18 -12.78 9.97
CA SER A 224 -1.58 -13.60 11.11
C SER A 224 -0.36 -13.75 12.01
N CYS A 225 -0.44 -13.27 13.25
CA CYS A 225 0.66 -13.36 14.22
C CYS A 225 0.16 -13.76 15.61
N ASP A 226 1.02 -14.36 16.43
CA ASP A 226 0.69 -14.73 17.81
C ASP A 226 0.59 -13.50 18.74
N ASN A 227 1.41 -12.47 18.52
CA ASN A 227 1.42 -11.23 19.30
C ASN A 227 1.37 -9.97 18.40
N PRO A 228 0.17 -9.56 17.92
CA PRO A 228 0.03 -8.42 17.01
C PRO A 228 0.47 -7.08 17.63
N SER A 229 0.31 -6.91 18.94
CA SER A 229 0.73 -5.68 19.65
C SER A 229 2.25 -5.53 19.65
N GLN A 230 2.97 -6.62 19.92
CA GLN A 230 4.43 -6.62 19.93
C GLN A 230 5.00 -6.46 18.53
N LEU A 231 4.46 -7.18 17.54
CA LEU A 231 4.89 -7.02 16.15
C LEU A 231 4.62 -5.60 15.66
N SER A 232 3.43 -5.05 15.90
CA SER A 232 3.10 -3.66 15.57
C SER A 232 4.08 -2.68 16.19
N ARG A 233 4.56 -2.94 17.41
CA ARG A 233 5.58 -2.11 18.06
C ARG A 233 6.89 -2.14 17.28
N ILE A 234 7.43 -3.33 17.05
CA ILE A 234 8.70 -3.53 16.34
C ILE A 234 8.64 -2.83 14.98
N LEU A 235 7.56 -3.04 14.22
CA LEU A 235 7.39 -2.48 12.89
C LEU A 235 7.32 -0.94 12.87
N ASN A 236 6.71 -0.33 13.88
CA ASN A 236 6.58 1.13 13.96
C ASN A 236 7.83 1.82 14.56
N THR A 237 8.63 1.09 15.34
CA THR A 237 9.88 1.62 15.92
C THR A 237 11.09 1.39 15.03
N ASP A 238 11.02 0.44 14.09
CA ASP A 238 12.12 0.12 13.19
C ASP A 238 12.30 1.24 12.14
N PRO A 239 13.46 1.95 12.11
CA PRO A 239 13.70 3.05 11.19
C PRO A 239 13.69 2.66 9.70
N LEU A 240 13.99 1.39 9.37
CA LEU A 240 13.94 0.86 8.01
C LEU A 240 12.49 0.64 7.59
N LEU A 241 11.72 -0.03 8.43
CA LEU A 241 10.35 -0.45 8.12
C LEU A 241 9.35 0.71 8.18
N ALA A 242 9.60 1.72 9.03
CA ALA A 242 8.78 2.93 9.12
C ALA A 242 8.67 3.69 7.79
N ARG A 243 9.58 3.47 6.84
CA ARG A 243 9.51 4.04 5.48
C ARG A 243 8.53 3.30 4.56
N ALA A 244 8.37 1.99 4.78
CA ALA A 244 7.56 1.10 3.97
C ALA A 244 6.14 0.92 4.52
N ILE A 245 6.01 0.95 5.85
CA ILE A 245 4.78 0.77 6.61
C ILE A 245 4.31 2.15 7.09
N ASN A 246 3.19 2.61 6.57
CA ASN A 246 2.60 3.87 7.00
C ASN A 246 1.90 3.73 8.34
N LYS A 247 1.23 2.58 8.54
CA LYS A 247 0.42 2.34 9.73
C LYS A 247 0.08 0.87 9.91
N SER A 248 -0.01 0.44 11.17
CA SER A 248 -0.51 -0.87 11.56
C SER A 248 -1.90 -0.77 12.20
N TYR A 249 -2.71 -1.81 12.00
CA TYR A 249 -4.07 -1.92 12.51
C TYR A 249 -4.26 -3.32 13.09
N ILE A 250 -4.40 -3.42 14.42
CA ILE A 250 -4.75 -4.66 15.08
C ILE A 250 -6.24 -4.90 14.83
N VAL A 251 -6.57 -6.03 14.22
CA VAL A 251 -7.93 -6.41 13.82
C VAL A 251 -8.28 -7.78 14.38
N GLN A 252 -9.56 -8.13 14.37
CA GLN A 252 -10.02 -9.49 14.64
C GLN A 252 -10.38 -10.20 13.33
N PRO A 253 -10.23 -11.54 13.28
CA PRO A 253 -10.68 -12.31 12.13
C PRO A 253 -12.15 -12.11 11.80
N GLY A 254 -12.44 -12.07 10.51
CA GLY A 254 -13.78 -11.89 9.96
C GLY A 254 -14.04 -10.50 9.38
N LEU A 255 -15.13 -10.40 8.62
CA LEU A 255 -15.52 -9.20 7.90
C LEU A 255 -16.81 -8.61 8.45
N LYS A 256 -16.89 -7.29 8.39
CA LYS A 256 -18.10 -6.51 8.64
C LYS A 256 -18.50 -5.83 7.35
N LYS A 257 -19.77 -5.95 6.99
CA LYS A 257 -20.36 -5.21 5.88
C LYS A 257 -20.83 -3.86 6.37
N GLY A 258 -20.80 -2.87 5.48
CA GLY A 258 -21.39 -1.57 5.74
C GLY A 258 -20.93 -0.55 4.71
N ASN A 259 -21.22 0.72 4.98
CA ASN A 259 -20.78 1.83 4.14
C ASN A 259 -20.50 3.08 4.99
N LEU A 260 -19.25 3.24 5.43
CA LEU A 260 -18.80 4.39 6.23
C LEU A 260 -18.82 5.73 5.48
N ALA A 261 -19.19 5.75 4.19
CA ALA A 261 -19.46 7.00 3.48
C ALA A 261 -20.86 7.55 3.78
N THR A 262 -21.69 6.84 4.54
CA THR A 262 -23.04 7.24 4.94
C THR A 262 -23.13 7.37 6.45
N GLU A 263 -23.92 8.32 6.94
CA GLU A 263 -24.16 8.52 8.37
C GLU A 263 -24.77 7.26 9.02
N GLN A 264 -25.77 6.66 8.38
CA GLN A 264 -26.37 5.41 8.83
C GLN A 264 -25.35 4.27 8.93
N GLY A 265 -24.45 4.14 7.96
CA GLY A 265 -23.37 3.16 8.01
C GLY A 265 -22.37 3.40 9.14
N CYS A 266 -21.99 4.66 9.38
CA CYS A 266 -21.17 5.05 10.55
C CYS A 266 -21.87 4.70 11.86
N ASN A 267 -23.15 5.04 12.00
CA ASN A 267 -23.96 4.78 13.20
C ASN A 267 -24.09 3.27 13.47
N ASN A 268 -24.35 2.46 12.45
CA ASN A 268 -24.48 1.01 12.59
C ASN A 268 -23.17 0.36 13.06
N ILE A 269 -22.03 0.77 12.47
CA ILE A 269 -20.72 0.24 12.85
C ILE A 269 -20.32 0.72 14.25
N ALA A 270 -20.51 2.00 14.55
CA ALA A 270 -20.21 2.58 15.87
C ALA A 270 -21.04 1.91 16.97
N LYS A 271 -22.33 1.66 16.74
CA LYS A 271 -23.20 0.95 17.69
C LYS A 271 -22.71 -0.47 17.95
N ASN A 272 -22.39 -1.23 16.90
CA ASN A 272 -21.86 -2.58 17.08
C ASN A 272 -20.55 -2.59 17.90
N LEU A 273 -19.66 -1.62 17.65
CA LEU A 273 -18.41 -1.46 18.37
C LEU A 273 -18.61 -1.00 19.81
N PHE A 274 -19.58 -0.11 20.05
CA PHE A 274 -19.97 0.33 21.37
C PHE A 274 -20.46 -0.86 22.21
N ASP A 275 -21.37 -1.67 21.67
CA ASP A 275 -21.89 -2.87 22.35
C ASP A 275 -20.77 -3.85 22.73
N ILE A 276 -19.81 -4.10 21.83
CA ILE A 276 -18.65 -4.97 22.10
C ILE A 276 -17.76 -4.36 23.19
N SER A 277 -17.55 -3.05 23.15
CA SER A 277 -16.68 -2.34 24.10
C SER A 277 -17.30 -2.30 25.50
N SER A 278 -18.61 -2.04 25.60
CA SER A 278 -19.34 -1.96 26.87
C SER A 278 -19.43 -3.31 27.60
N GLN A 279 -19.29 -4.43 26.88
CA GLN A 279 -19.20 -5.75 27.50
C GLN A 279 -17.84 -6.01 28.18
N ASN A 280 -16.80 -5.25 27.79
CA ASN A 280 -15.46 -5.39 28.36
C ASN A 280 -15.23 -4.37 29.48
N LYS A 281 -15.26 -4.86 30.73
CA LYS A 281 -15.12 -4.02 31.93
C LYS A 281 -13.78 -3.28 32.05
N ASP A 282 -12.76 -3.71 31.31
CA ASP A 282 -11.44 -3.05 31.31
C ASP A 282 -11.39 -1.81 30.41
N VAL A 283 -12.42 -1.59 29.58
CA VAL A 283 -12.51 -0.44 28.68
C VAL A 283 -13.04 0.78 29.43
N SER A 284 -12.16 1.74 29.66
CA SER A 284 -12.51 3.04 30.28
C SER A 284 -12.48 4.22 29.30
N SER A 285 -11.63 4.13 28.28
CA SER A 285 -11.43 5.18 27.29
C SER A 285 -10.90 4.60 25.98
N LEU A 286 -11.43 5.11 24.86
CA LEU A 286 -11.20 4.58 23.53
C LEU A 286 -10.57 5.63 22.62
N ARG A 287 -9.67 5.18 21.75
CA ARG A 287 -9.25 5.92 20.55
C ARG A 287 -9.68 5.17 19.31
N VAL A 288 -10.31 5.88 18.36
CA VAL A 288 -10.71 5.30 17.08
C VAL A 288 -9.69 5.67 16.00
N GLN A 289 -9.25 4.67 15.24
CA GLN A 289 -8.52 4.85 14.00
C GLN A 289 -9.22 4.16 12.84
N ALA A 290 -9.34 4.88 11.73
CA ALA A 290 -10.01 4.38 10.54
C ALA A 290 -9.08 4.45 9.32
N PHE A 291 -9.21 3.46 8.44
CA PHE A 291 -8.64 3.50 7.09
C PHE A 291 -9.75 3.25 6.07
N PRO A 292 -9.92 4.11 5.05
CA PRO A 292 -9.21 5.38 4.85
C PRO A 292 -9.52 6.44 5.94
N PRO A 293 -8.59 7.38 6.23
CA PRO A 293 -8.75 8.36 7.31
C PRO A 293 -9.97 9.28 7.19
N LYS A 294 -10.48 9.48 5.98
CA LYS A 294 -11.68 10.31 5.73
C LYS A 294 -12.93 9.84 6.48
N HIS A 295 -12.98 8.57 6.87
CA HIS A 295 -14.11 7.99 7.62
C HIS A 295 -14.03 8.27 9.13
N GLN A 296 -12.89 8.76 9.63
CA GLN A 296 -12.65 8.91 11.06
C GLN A 296 -13.60 9.94 11.70
N SER A 297 -13.81 11.09 11.08
CA SER A 297 -14.69 12.14 11.64
C SER A 297 -16.14 11.67 11.76
N CYS A 298 -16.66 10.96 10.75
CA CYS A 298 -18.03 10.41 10.76
C CYS A 298 -18.21 9.38 11.88
N LEU A 299 -17.25 8.45 12.02
CA LEU A 299 -17.27 7.46 13.09
C LEU A 299 -17.24 8.10 14.48
N LEU A 300 -16.38 9.11 14.70
CA LEU A 300 -16.29 9.81 15.98
C LEU A 300 -17.62 10.50 16.34
N GLN A 301 -18.26 11.17 15.38
CA GLN A 301 -19.58 11.79 15.57
C GLN A 301 -20.64 10.75 15.97
N SER A 302 -20.63 9.58 15.32
CA SER A 302 -21.53 8.48 15.67
C SER A 302 -21.30 7.97 17.10
N PHE A 303 -20.04 7.81 17.53
CA PHE A 303 -19.73 7.42 18.90
C PHE A 303 -20.18 8.47 19.92
N ASP A 304 -19.93 9.75 19.64
CA ASP A 304 -20.37 10.84 20.51
C ASP A 304 -21.89 10.87 20.65
N GLY A 305 -22.63 10.65 19.55
CA GLY A 305 -24.09 10.53 19.58
C GLY A 305 -24.57 9.41 20.51
N ILE A 306 -24.01 8.20 20.35
CA ILE A 306 -24.37 7.03 21.15
C ILE A 306 -24.04 7.24 22.64
N ILE A 307 -22.85 7.78 22.95
CA ILE A 307 -22.41 8.02 24.34
C ILE A 307 -23.28 9.07 25.02
N ASN A 308 -23.71 10.10 24.30
CA ASN A 308 -24.58 11.15 24.88
C ASN A 308 -26.02 10.69 25.09
N GLU A 309 -26.49 9.67 24.37
CA GLU A 309 -27.82 9.07 24.55
C GLU A 309 -27.84 8.00 25.65
N ASP A 310 -26.69 7.46 26.03
CA ASP A 310 -26.54 6.40 27.03
C ASP A 310 -26.05 6.95 28.38
N ASP A 311 -26.95 7.07 29.35
CA ASP A 311 -26.67 7.58 30.71
C ASP A 311 -25.75 6.67 31.56
N SER A 312 -25.35 5.51 31.05
CA SER A 312 -24.61 4.47 31.80
C SER A 312 -23.10 4.69 31.94
N GLN A 313 -22.51 5.75 31.35
CA GLN A 313 -21.08 6.08 31.39
C GLN A 313 -20.14 4.87 31.25
N HIS A 314 -20.34 4.05 30.21
CA HIS A 314 -19.50 2.86 29.98
C HIS A 314 -18.02 3.19 29.71
N PHE A 315 -17.74 4.15 28.82
CA PHE A 315 -16.38 4.63 28.52
C PHE A 315 -16.44 5.99 27.80
N THR A 316 -15.29 6.63 27.62
CA THR A 316 -15.16 7.89 26.88
C THR A 316 -14.35 7.73 25.58
N ILE A 317 -14.56 8.59 24.59
CA ILE A 317 -13.63 8.70 23.45
C ILE A 317 -12.57 9.74 23.80
N SER A 318 -11.29 9.36 23.73
CA SER A 318 -10.18 10.27 23.98
C SER A 318 -9.07 10.13 22.93
N PRO A 319 -8.59 11.24 22.34
CA PRO A 319 -7.47 11.19 21.42
C PRO A 319 -6.12 10.91 22.13
N LYS A 320 -6.02 11.16 23.45
CA LYS A 320 -4.81 10.96 24.27
C LYS A 320 -5.17 10.30 25.61
N GLY A 321 -4.32 9.43 26.13
CA GLY A 321 -4.59 8.76 27.41
C GLY A 321 -5.83 7.87 27.36
N PHE A 322 -5.82 6.92 26.42
CA PHE A 322 -6.89 5.94 26.23
C PHE A 322 -6.47 4.56 26.77
N SER A 323 -7.42 3.73 27.19
CA SER A 323 -7.14 2.35 27.61
C SER A 323 -7.19 1.35 26.47
N HIS A 324 -7.95 1.61 25.40
CA HIS A 324 -8.02 0.74 24.23
C HIS A 324 -8.11 1.52 22.90
N MET A 325 -7.60 0.90 21.83
CA MET A 325 -7.69 1.39 20.47
C MET A 325 -8.70 0.55 19.67
N ILE A 326 -9.56 1.22 18.93
CA ILE A 326 -10.43 0.63 17.92
C ILE A 326 -9.82 0.88 16.54
N SER A 327 -9.61 -0.21 15.79
CA SER A 327 -9.21 -0.15 14.38
C SER A 327 -10.38 -0.50 13.47
N VAL A 328 -10.63 0.32 12.45
CA VAL A 328 -11.64 0.05 11.40
C VAL A 328 -10.98 0.21 10.03
N VAL A 329 -10.84 -0.87 9.27
CA VAL A 329 -10.08 -0.87 8.01
C VAL A 329 -10.97 -1.32 6.85
N GLU A 330 -11.20 -0.46 5.87
CA GLU A 330 -11.83 -0.81 4.59
C GLU A 330 -10.86 -1.68 3.78
N VAL A 331 -11.18 -2.96 3.65
CA VAL A 331 -10.32 -3.95 2.96
C VAL A 331 -10.81 -4.25 1.55
N TYR A 332 -12.06 -3.90 1.24
CA TYR A 332 -12.67 -4.14 -0.06
C TYR A 332 -13.82 -3.16 -0.33
N GLN A 333 -13.93 -2.72 -1.58
CA GLN A 333 -15.05 -1.95 -2.07
C GLN A 333 -15.53 -2.57 -3.38
N TYR A 334 -16.77 -3.08 -3.37
CA TYR A 334 -17.48 -3.43 -4.60
C TYR A 334 -17.80 -2.14 -5.35
N ARG A 335 -17.24 -2.02 -6.55
CA ARG A 335 -17.44 -0.87 -7.44
C ARG A 335 -18.64 -1.09 -8.35
N GLY A 336 -18.97 -2.35 -8.63
CA GLY A 336 -20.10 -2.72 -9.45
C GLY A 336 -19.98 -2.26 -10.91
N ARG A 337 -20.53 -3.06 -11.82
CA ARG A 337 -20.98 -2.60 -13.13
C ARG A 337 -22.29 -3.33 -13.44
N GLY A 338 -23.43 -2.63 -13.46
CA GLY A 338 -24.74 -3.23 -13.75
C GLY A 338 -25.86 -2.85 -12.76
N TRP A 339 -27.04 -3.44 -12.96
CA TRP A 339 -28.26 -3.23 -12.15
C TRP A 339 -28.11 -3.61 -10.64
N GLU A 340 -27.05 -4.33 -10.26
CA GLU A 340 -26.74 -4.72 -8.86
C GLU A 340 -26.27 -3.53 -8.00
N GLU A 341 -25.89 -2.39 -8.61
CA GLU A 341 -25.49 -1.16 -7.92
C GLU A 341 -26.62 -0.57 -7.04
N GLN A 342 -27.89 -0.86 -7.38
CA GLN A 342 -29.05 -0.42 -6.60
C GLN A 342 -29.36 -1.29 -5.37
N GLN A 343 -28.96 -2.57 -5.35
CA GLN A 343 -29.24 -3.47 -4.22
C GLN A 343 -28.15 -3.44 -3.13
N LEU A 344 -26.95 -2.95 -3.45
CA LEU A 344 -25.77 -3.03 -2.58
C LEU A 344 -25.39 -1.69 -1.91
N GLN A 345 -26.21 -0.65 -1.97
CA GLN A 345 -25.83 0.70 -1.53
C GLN A 345 -25.34 0.78 -0.06
N GLU A 346 -25.86 -0.07 0.83
CA GLU A 346 -25.46 -0.09 2.24
C GLU A 346 -24.37 -1.14 2.56
N ASP A 347 -24.20 -2.17 1.73
CA ASP A 347 -23.39 -3.37 2.01
C ASP A 347 -22.27 -3.61 0.97
N ASN A 348 -21.95 -2.61 0.15
CA ASN A 348 -20.95 -2.73 -0.92
C ASN A 348 -19.49 -2.67 -0.44
N ARG A 349 -19.22 -2.39 0.84
CA ARG A 349 -17.86 -2.34 1.38
C ARG A 349 -17.70 -3.37 2.48
N LEU A 350 -16.47 -3.88 2.58
CA LEU A 350 -16.07 -4.82 3.61
C LEU A 350 -14.99 -4.20 4.47
N TYR A 351 -15.14 -4.36 5.77
CA TYR A 351 -14.27 -3.83 6.79
C TYR A 351 -13.75 -4.95 7.67
N MET A 352 -12.49 -4.83 8.10
CA MET A 352 -11.97 -5.56 9.25
C MET A 352 -11.88 -4.62 10.44
N ILE A 353 -12.26 -5.12 11.61
CA ILE A 353 -12.39 -4.32 12.83
C ILE A 353 -11.68 -5.03 13.97
N GLY A 354 -11.05 -4.27 14.87
CA GLY A 354 -10.48 -4.83 16.10
C GLY A 354 -10.44 -3.83 17.23
N ILE A 355 -10.34 -4.38 18.45
CA ILE A 355 -10.14 -3.64 19.68
C ILE A 355 -8.88 -4.19 20.34
N SER A 356 -7.91 -3.33 20.64
CA SER A 356 -6.66 -3.69 21.30
C SER A 356 -6.41 -2.82 22.52
N ARG A 357 -5.76 -3.38 23.54
CA ARG A 357 -5.35 -2.60 24.72
C ARG A 357 -4.29 -1.57 24.33
N ALA A 358 -4.39 -0.37 24.87
CA ALA A 358 -3.42 0.68 24.64
C ALA A 358 -2.05 0.26 25.18
N SER A 359 -1.01 0.55 24.41
CA SER A 359 0.38 0.41 24.82
C SER A 359 0.92 1.77 25.18
N LEU A 360 1.33 1.98 26.44
CA LEU A 360 1.93 3.22 26.92
C LEU A 360 3.07 3.74 26.02
N GLU A 361 3.71 2.86 25.25
CA GLU A 361 4.85 3.18 24.40
C GLU A 361 4.47 3.51 22.95
N LEU A 362 3.42 2.89 22.40
CA LEU A 362 2.93 3.17 21.03
C LEU A 362 1.87 4.26 20.98
N ASP A 363 1.12 4.41 22.08
CA ASP A 363 -0.18 5.09 22.07
C ASP A 363 -0.21 6.39 22.89
N VAL A 364 0.75 6.57 23.80
CA VAL A 364 0.88 7.78 24.64
C VAL A 364 1.95 8.74 24.09
N ILE A 365 2.91 8.22 23.33
CA ILE A 365 3.90 9.06 22.65
C ILE A 365 3.22 9.65 21.42
N ASP A 366 2.88 10.94 21.49
CA ASP A 366 2.67 11.77 20.31
C ASP A 366 3.97 11.60 19.51
N THR A 367 3.96 10.80 18.44
CA THR A 367 5.13 10.43 17.65
C THR A 367 5.80 11.62 16.95
N LYS A 368 5.37 12.84 17.30
CA LYS A 368 6.10 14.09 17.09
C LYS A 368 7.28 14.28 18.05
N ASP A 369 7.32 13.60 19.19
CA ASP A 369 8.41 13.70 20.18
C ASP A 369 9.46 12.58 20.06
N ILE A 370 9.22 11.57 19.20
CA ILE A 370 10.38 11.00 18.51
C ILE A 370 10.78 12.10 17.54
N ILE A 371 11.74 12.92 17.95
CA ILE A 371 12.53 13.75 17.07
C ILE A 371 13.25 12.79 16.11
N VAL A 372 12.53 12.28 15.11
CA VAL A 372 13.08 12.30 13.77
C VAL A 372 12.87 13.75 13.39
N ASP A 373 13.90 14.56 13.58
CA ASP A 373 13.91 15.93 13.08
C ASP A 373 13.83 15.87 11.55
N ASP A 374 12.63 15.63 11.01
CA ASP A 374 12.37 15.62 9.57
C ASP A 374 12.34 17.07 9.02
N SER A 375 12.60 18.05 9.89
CA SER A 375 12.95 19.43 9.55
C SER A 375 14.46 19.70 9.50
N SER A 376 15.30 18.78 9.97
CA SER A 376 16.74 18.71 9.66
C SER A 376 17.13 17.27 9.33
N GLY A 377 16.74 16.81 8.14
CA GLY A 377 17.08 15.48 7.64
C GLY A 377 18.59 15.26 7.64
N ASP A 378 19.10 14.61 8.68
CA ASP A 378 20.51 14.26 8.79
C ASP A 378 20.74 13.09 7.82
N ASP A 379 21.23 13.41 6.60
CA ASP A 379 21.52 12.46 5.52
C ASP A 379 22.39 11.27 6.01
N VAL A 380 23.13 11.46 7.11
CA VAL A 380 23.86 10.44 7.86
C VAL A 380 22.95 9.27 8.25
N SER A 381 21.76 9.54 8.81
CA SER A 381 20.83 8.52 9.31
C SER A 381 20.34 7.60 8.18
N ARG A 382 19.94 8.18 7.03
CA ARG A 382 19.47 7.37 5.89
C ARG A 382 20.56 6.47 5.33
N ALA A 383 21.75 7.02 5.10
CA ALA A 383 22.86 6.24 4.57
C ALA A 383 23.26 5.14 5.56
N TYR A 384 23.38 5.46 6.86
CA TYR A 384 23.70 4.50 7.93
C TYR A 384 22.83 3.24 7.87
N TYR A 385 21.50 3.42 7.85
CA TYR A 385 20.57 2.30 7.81
C TYR A 385 20.60 1.54 6.48
N LYS A 386 21.01 2.16 5.36
CA LYS A 386 21.18 1.47 4.07
C LYS A 386 22.29 0.42 4.13
N LEU A 387 23.44 0.72 4.73
CA LEU A 387 24.53 -0.26 4.87
C LEU A 387 24.17 -1.36 5.86
N LYS A 388 23.50 -1.01 6.97
CA LYS A 388 22.91 -1.98 7.90
C LYS A 388 22.01 -2.98 7.19
N GLU A 389 21.05 -2.47 6.41
CA GLU A 389 20.09 -3.29 5.68
C GLU A 389 20.78 -4.17 4.63
N ALA A 390 21.77 -3.65 3.92
CA ALA A 390 22.54 -4.41 2.94
C ALA A 390 23.23 -5.62 3.58
N LYS A 391 23.91 -5.42 4.72
CA LYS A 391 24.56 -6.49 5.48
C LYS A 391 23.56 -7.55 5.94
N GLU A 392 22.50 -7.14 6.64
CA GLU A 392 21.50 -8.06 7.19
C GLU A 392 20.76 -8.84 6.09
N THR A 393 20.49 -8.19 4.95
CA THR A 393 19.82 -8.83 3.81
C THR A 393 20.73 -9.88 3.16
N TYR A 394 22.02 -9.58 3.04
CA TYR A 394 23.02 -10.50 2.51
C TYR A 394 23.28 -11.70 3.43
N GLU A 395 23.37 -11.47 4.74
CA GLU A 395 23.53 -12.56 5.72
C GLU A 395 22.32 -13.50 5.73
N ALA A 396 21.12 -12.98 5.45
CA ALA A 396 19.93 -13.81 5.34
C ALA A 396 19.95 -14.77 4.14
N SER A 397 20.68 -14.47 3.06
CA SER A 397 20.83 -15.36 1.90
C SER A 397 22.09 -16.23 1.94
N HIS A 398 23.17 -15.77 2.59
CA HIS A 398 24.48 -16.43 2.56
C HIS A 398 24.98 -16.96 3.90
N GLY A 399 24.25 -16.71 5.00
CA GLY A 399 24.75 -16.92 6.35
C GLY A 399 25.65 -15.76 6.82
N THR A 400 26.19 -15.88 8.03
CA THR A 400 27.03 -14.82 8.62
C THR A 400 28.22 -14.50 7.74
N ILE A 401 28.48 -13.20 7.51
CA ILE A 401 29.69 -12.77 6.79
C ILE A 401 30.96 -13.13 7.56
N ASP A 402 32.08 -13.15 6.84
CA ASP A 402 33.39 -13.50 7.41
C ASP A 402 33.74 -12.66 8.65
N GLN A 403 34.11 -13.33 9.73
CA GLN A 403 34.43 -12.69 11.01
C GLN A 403 35.70 -11.83 10.98
N ASP A 404 36.56 -12.06 9.98
CA ASP A 404 37.80 -11.31 9.81
C ASP A 404 37.61 -9.96 9.10
N LEU A 405 36.36 -9.63 8.73
CA LEU A 405 35.93 -8.29 8.32
C LEU A 405 35.76 -7.34 9.52
N TYR A 406 35.48 -7.87 10.71
CA TYR A 406 35.43 -7.05 11.92
C TYR A 406 36.84 -6.63 12.32
N GLU A 407 36.98 -5.44 12.92
CA GLU A 407 38.27 -4.84 13.29
C GLU A 407 39.24 -4.68 12.09
N SER A 408 38.70 -4.64 10.86
CA SER A 408 39.48 -4.49 9.64
C SER A 408 39.46 -3.05 9.10
N ILE A 409 40.37 -2.73 8.17
CA ILE A 409 40.40 -1.43 7.51
C ILE A 409 39.33 -1.37 6.42
N ALA A 410 38.54 -0.30 6.44
CA ALA A 410 37.50 -0.05 5.47
C ALA A 410 37.75 1.22 4.65
N LEU A 411 37.15 1.27 3.46
CA LEU A 411 37.13 2.44 2.59
C LEU A 411 35.68 2.75 2.20
N ASP A 412 35.27 4.00 2.43
CA ASP A 412 33.94 4.53 2.12
C ASP A 412 34.06 5.58 0.99
N CYS A 413 33.66 5.20 -0.21
CA CYS A 413 33.64 6.06 -1.40
C CYS A 413 32.32 6.81 -1.53
N GLY A 414 32.41 8.14 -1.65
CA GLY A 414 31.21 8.98 -1.63
C GLY A 414 30.66 9.11 -0.22
N SER A 415 31.58 9.26 0.75
CA SER A 415 31.29 9.13 2.17
C SER A 415 30.45 10.26 2.76
N ALA A 416 30.37 11.45 2.16
CA ALA A 416 29.69 12.58 2.78
C ALA A 416 28.16 12.38 2.78
N PRO A 417 27.46 12.65 3.91
CA PRO A 417 27.95 13.24 5.16
C PRO A 417 28.50 12.25 6.22
N GLY A 418 28.53 10.94 5.96
CA GLY A 418 29.28 9.98 6.79
C GLY A 418 28.48 8.80 7.34
N GLY A 419 27.27 8.52 6.82
CA GLY A 419 26.42 7.46 7.36
C GLY A 419 27.04 6.06 7.27
N TRP A 420 27.67 5.71 6.15
CA TRP A 420 28.34 4.42 5.96
C TRP A 420 29.62 4.33 6.79
N THR A 421 30.44 5.39 6.76
CA THR A 421 31.60 5.55 7.65
C THR A 421 31.24 5.29 9.11
N LYS A 422 30.19 5.95 9.63
CA LYS A 422 29.74 5.76 11.02
C LYS A 422 29.33 4.32 11.31
N TYR A 423 28.59 3.68 10.40
CA TYR A 423 28.19 2.28 10.55
C TYR A 423 29.39 1.32 10.58
N LEU A 424 30.40 1.55 9.74
CA LEU A 424 31.63 0.76 9.72
C LEU A 424 32.39 0.85 11.06
N VAL A 425 32.48 2.05 11.63
CA VAL A 425 33.10 2.23 12.95
C VAL A 425 32.28 1.55 14.04
N GLU A 426 30.97 1.77 14.10
CA GLU A 426 30.12 1.31 15.22
C GLU A 426 29.77 -0.19 15.18
N HIS A 427 29.68 -0.81 13.99
CA HIS A 427 29.21 -2.19 13.84
C HIS A 427 30.24 -3.17 13.29
N PHE A 428 31.15 -2.71 12.42
CA PHE A 428 32.30 -3.52 12.02
C PHE A 428 33.50 -3.30 12.94
N HIS A 429 33.45 -2.32 13.86
CA HIS A 429 34.56 -1.97 14.75
C HIS A 429 35.84 -1.64 13.99
N CYS A 430 35.71 -1.07 12.78
CA CYS A 430 36.85 -0.75 11.93
C CYS A 430 37.77 0.25 12.65
N PRO A 431 39.05 -0.09 12.93
CA PRO A 431 39.97 0.81 13.61
C PRO A 431 40.41 1.99 12.74
N LYS A 432 40.20 1.88 11.42
CA LYS A 432 40.44 2.95 10.45
C LYS A 432 39.44 2.84 9.31
N VAL A 433 38.77 3.95 9.01
CA VAL A 433 37.92 4.11 7.83
C VAL A 433 38.44 5.27 6.98
N TYR A 434 38.79 4.99 5.73
CA TYR A 434 39.09 6.03 4.75
C TYR A 434 37.80 6.55 4.15
N SER A 435 37.36 7.71 4.62
CA SER A 435 36.15 8.38 4.13
C SER A 435 36.54 9.33 3.01
N VAL A 436 36.19 8.97 1.77
CA VAL A 436 36.61 9.71 0.57
C VAL A 436 35.41 10.39 -0.06
N ASP A 437 35.38 11.72 -0.02
CA ASP A 437 34.36 12.54 -0.68
C ASP A 437 34.84 13.99 -0.83
N PRO A 438 34.56 14.70 -1.93
CA PRO A 438 34.80 16.14 -2.01
C PRO A 438 34.01 16.98 -0.99
N GLY A 439 32.85 16.48 -0.56
CA GLY A 439 31.97 17.07 0.45
C GLY A 439 32.54 17.00 1.86
N SER A 440 31.83 17.59 2.81
CA SER A 440 32.23 17.57 4.22
C SER A 440 31.47 16.50 4.98
N LEU A 441 32.17 15.77 5.87
CA LEU A 441 31.52 14.90 6.84
C LEU A 441 30.77 15.72 7.89
N ALA A 442 29.68 15.15 8.41
CA ALA A 442 28.98 15.69 9.57
C ALA A 442 29.91 15.75 10.78
N PRO A 443 29.78 16.74 11.68
CA PRO A 443 30.64 16.88 12.85
C PRO A 443 30.67 15.66 13.77
N SER A 444 29.60 14.87 13.81
CA SER A 444 29.49 13.63 14.59
C SER A 444 30.38 12.51 14.04
N VAL A 445 30.66 12.51 12.74
CA VAL A 445 31.51 11.51 12.06
C VAL A 445 32.93 12.02 11.95
N ALA A 446 33.13 13.29 11.60
CA ALA A 446 34.44 13.91 11.47
C ALA A 446 35.28 13.93 12.77
N LYS A 447 34.63 13.78 13.93
CA LYS A 447 35.27 13.74 15.26
C LYS A 447 35.66 12.33 15.71
N LEU A 448 35.26 11.28 15.00
CA LEU A 448 35.64 9.91 15.31
C LEU A 448 37.14 9.72 15.05
N GLU A 449 37.86 9.13 16.00
CA GLU A 449 39.31 8.95 15.91
C GLU A 449 39.71 7.98 14.78
N GLU A 450 38.81 7.05 14.46
CA GLU A 450 38.95 6.03 13.42
C GLU A 450 38.74 6.61 12.01
N THR A 451 38.19 7.82 11.89
CA THR A 451 37.82 8.41 10.59
C THR A 451 38.98 9.20 9.99
N ARG A 452 39.50 8.71 8.85
CA ARG A 452 40.45 9.43 8.01
C ARG A 452 39.72 10.06 6.83
N HIS A 453 39.25 11.29 7.00
CA HIS A 453 38.60 12.03 5.92
C HIS A 453 39.60 12.49 4.86
N MET A 454 39.35 12.13 3.60
CA MET A 454 40.10 12.56 2.42
C MET A 454 39.15 13.38 1.54
N GLN A 455 39.23 14.71 1.68
CA GLN A 455 38.31 15.62 1.01
C GLN A 455 38.63 15.79 -0.49
N MET A 456 38.36 14.76 -1.27
CA MET A 456 38.72 14.63 -2.68
C MET A 456 37.89 13.53 -3.35
N LYS A 457 38.04 13.35 -4.66
CA LYS A 457 37.43 12.22 -5.37
C LYS A 457 38.26 10.95 -5.18
N ILE A 458 37.63 9.79 -5.32
CA ILE A 458 38.30 8.49 -5.19
C ILE A 458 39.46 8.32 -6.19
N GLN A 459 39.34 8.85 -7.41
CA GLN A 459 40.41 8.78 -8.41
C GLN A 459 41.69 9.50 -7.95
N ASP A 460 41.54 10.58 -7.19
CA ASP A 460 42.66 11.35 -6.63
C ASP A 460 43.20 10.73 -5.33
N ALA A 461 42.33 10.04 -4.57
CA ALA A 461 42.70 9.37 -3.32
C ALA A 461 43.48 8.06 -3.55
N LEU A 462 43.15 7.29 -4.60
CA LEU A 462 43.76 5.98 -4.87
C LEU A 462 45.31 6.03 -4.88
N PRO A 463 45.98 6.94 -5.62
CA PRO A 463 47.44 7.04 -5.59
C PRO A 463 48.02 7.39 -4.22
N ILE A 464 47.28 8.14 -3.38
CA ILE A 464 47.72 8.54 -2.04
C ILE A 464 47.61 7.37 -1.08
N LEU A 465 46.52 6.60 -1.15
CA LEU A 465 46.29 5.43 -0.32
C LEU A 465 47.34 4.32 -0.54
N LEU A 466 47.89 4.25 -1.75
CA LEU A 466 48.97 3.31 -2.10
C LEU A 466 50.35 3.76 -1.60
N GLN A 467 50.50 4.99 -1.12
CA GLN A 467 51.75 5.47 -0.54
C GLN A 467 52.00 4.81 0.83
N LYS A 468 53.27 4.66 1.21
CA LYS A 468 53.66 3.96 2.44
C LYS A 468 53.13 4.65 3.70
N GLU A 469 52.96 5.97 3.63
CA GLU A 469 52.51 6.83 4.70
C GLU A 469 51.07 6.53 5.14
N GLU A 470 50.18 6.15 4.21
CA GLU A 470 48.82 5.77 4.55
C GLU A 470 48.72 4.29 4.96
N ALA A 471 49.67 3.45 4.54
CA ALA A 471 49.72 2.02 4.85
C ALA A 471 48.43 1.26 4.48
N ALA A 472 47.70 1.70 3.44
CA ALA A 472 46.45 1.07 3.01
C ALA A 472 46.64 -0.08 2.00
N ALA A 473 47.79 -0.10 1.30
CA ALA A 473 48.08 -1.09 0.24
C ALA A 473 47.94 -2.54 0.74
N GLY A 474 47.02 -3.29 0.13
CA GLY A 474 46.70 -4.68 0.46
C GLY A 474 46.02 -4.87 1.81
N GLN A 475 45.55 -3.80 2.46
CA GLN A 475 44.96 -3.85 3.81
C GLN A 475 43.45 -3.59 3.83
N VAL A 476 42.89 -2.97 2.79
CA VAL A 476 41.45 -2.61 2.76
C VAL A 476 40.62 -3.88 2.54
N LYS A 477 39.91 -4.33 3.57
CA LYS A 477 39.04 -5.52 3.52
C LYS A 477 37.59 -5.20 3.21
N ILE A 478 37.16 -3.97 3.46
CA ILE A 478 35.77 -3.55 3.21
C ILE A 478 35.79 -2.35 2.26
N TRP A 479 35.15 -2.49 1.10
CA TRP A 479 34.93 -1.42 0.14
C TRP A 479 33.43 -1.10 0.06
N VAL A 480 33.04 0.10 0.49
CA VAL A 480 31.66 0.54 0.33
C VAL A 480 31.59 1.77 -0.56
N SER A 481 30.57 1.86 -1.41
CA SER A 481 30.29 3.06 -2.18
C SER A 481 28.80 3.37 -2.39
N ASP A 482 28.37 4.54 -1.92
CA ASP A 482 27.04 5.13 -2.22
C ASP A 482 27.13 6.32 -3.22
N MET A 483 28.23 6.40 -3.97
CA MET A 483 28.53 7.50 -4.90
C MET A 483 27.40 7.78 -5.88
N CYS A 484 27.23 9.07 -6.23
CA CYS A 484 26.33 9.49 -7.30
C CYS A 484 27.13 9.73 -8.58
N LEU A 485 27.35 8.67 -9.37
CA LEU A 485 28.09 8.74 -10.63
C LEU A 485 27.15 9.01 -11.80
N HIS A 486 27.69 9.57 -12.88
CA HIS A 486 26.93 9.82 -14.11
C HIS A 486 26.57 8.51 -14.80
N GLU A 487 27.55 7.62 -14.92
CA GLU A 487 27.41 6.28 -15.45
C GLU A 487 27.53 5.24 -14.34
N MET A 488 26.55 4.35 -14.22
CA MET A 488 26.55 3.30 -13.17
C MET A 488 27.77 2.39 -13.25
N VAL A 489 28.31 2.17 -14.45
CA VAL A 489 29.45 1.28 -14.68
C VAL A 489 30.72 1.79 -13.98
N GLU A 490 30.83 3.09 -13.76
CA GLU A 490 32.00 3.69 -13.11
C GLU A 490 32.16 3.20 -11.66
N GLN A 491 31.07 2.80 -10.98
CA GLN A 491 31.14 2.17 -9.64
C GLN A 491 32.00 0.90 -9.67
N VAL A 492 31.75 0.05 -10.66
CA VAL A 492 32.49 -1.21 -10.86
C VAL A 492 33.92 -0.92 -11.32
N ASP A 493 34.13 0.08 -12.18
CA ASP A 493 35.46 0.43 -12.65
C ASP A 493 36.39 0.91 -11.52
N GLN A 494 35.86 1.68 -10.56
CA GLN A 494 36.65 2.11 -9.39
C GLN A 494 37.00 0.93 -8.46
N LEU A 495 36.07 0.00 -8.23
CA LEU A 495 36.33 -1.20 -7.43
C LEU A 495 37.41 -2.09 -8.08
N LEU A 496 37.30 -2.33 -9.38
CA LEU A 496 38.28 -3.12 -10.13
C LEU A 496 39.65 -2.43 -10.14
N MET A 497 39.70 -1.12 -10.34
CA MET A 497 40.95 -0.36 -10.28
C MET A 497 41.61 -0.45 -8.91
N ALA A 498 40.86 -0.37 -7.81
CA ALA A 498 41.38 -0.56 -6.46
C ALA A 498 41.96 -1.96 -6.24
N LYS A 499 41.34 -2.99 -6.83
CA LYS A 499 41.87 -4.36 -6.79
C LYS A 499 43.17 -4.48 -7.59
N GLU A 500 43.17 -4.03 -8.85
CA GLU A 500 44.30 -4.17 -9.77
C GLU A 500 45.54 -3.38 -9.34
N THR A 501 45.33 -2.24 -8.67
CA THR A 501 46.41 -1.42 -8.11
C THR A 501 46.95 -1.96 -6.78
N GLY A 502 46.34 -3.02 -6.22
CA GLY A 502 46.79 -3.67 -4.99
C GLY A 502 46.35 -2.95 -3.72
N LEU A 503 45.30 -2.12 -3.76
CA LEU A 503 44.76 -1.49 -2.56
C LEU A 503 43.97 -2.49 -1.70
N LEU A 504 43.15 -3.32 -2.34
CA LEU A 504 42.27 -4.26 -1.64
C LEU A 504 43.06 -5.45 -1.09
N ALA A 505 42.71 -5.88 0.12
CA ALA A 505 43.14 -7.15 0.67
C ALA A 505 42.55 -8.34 -0.14
N PRO A 506 43.12 -9.55 -0.03
CA PRO A 506 42.46 -10.76 -0.54
C PRO A 506 41.08 -10.95 0.10
N ASN A 507 40.11 -11.44 -0.69
CA ASN A 507 38.74 -11.67 -0.26
C ASN A 507 38.07 -10.42 0.37
N ALA A 508 38.23 -9.26 -0.27
CA ALA A 508 37.62 -8.02 0.23
C ALA A 508 36.10 -8.05 0.03
N PHE A 509 35.36 -7.65 1.04
CA PHE A 509 33.90 -7.49 0.99
C PHE A 509 33.54 -6.15 0.36
N PHE A 510 32.52 -6.13 -0.51
CA PHE A 510 32.06 -4.88 -1.11
C PHE A 510 30.55 -4.67 -1.03
N VAL A 511 30.15 -3.39 -0.94
CA VAL A 511 28.76 -2.93 -1.03
C VAL A 511 28.69 -1.71 -1.94
N LEU A 512 27.97 -1.82 -3.07
CA LEU A 512 27.82 -0.74 -4.04
C LEU A 512 26.36 -0.36 -4.21
N THR A 513 26.02 0.93 -4.13
CA THR A 513 24.72 1.41 -4.60
C THR A 513 24.81 1.91 -6.03
N LEU A 514 24.03 1.28 -6.93
CA LEU A 514 23.90 1.64 -8.33
C LEU A 514 22.64 2.50 -8.53
N LYS A 515 22.81 3.69 -9.12
CA LYS A 515 21.74 4.66 -9.39
C LYS A 515 21.33 4.64 -10.85
N CYS A 516 20.17 4.06 -11.13
CA CYS A 516 19.59 3.97 -12.47
C CYS A 516 19.01 5.32 -12.91
N VAL A 517 19.70 6.00 -13.82
CA VAL A 517 19.29 7.31 -14.36
C VAL A 517 18.37 7.23 -15.57
N MET A 518 18.28 6.06 -16.23
CA MET A 518 17.42 5.85 -17.40
C MET A 518 16.28 4.86 -17.11
N GLY A 519 15.08 5.15 -17.65
CA GLY A 519 13.90 4.30 -17.50
C GLY A 519 12.97 4.69 -16.34
N HIS A 520 11.80 4.06 -16.30
CA HIS A 520 10.73 4.37 -15.33
C HIS A 520 10.09 3.12 -14.70
N SER A 521 10.63 1.92 -14.94
CA SER A 521 10.06 0.67 -14.45
C SER A 521 11.10 -0.18 -13.72
N LYS A 522 10.63 -0.97 -12.75
CA LYS A 522 11.44 -1.93 -11.98
C LYS A 522 12.28 -2.81 -12.91
N GLY A 523 11.65 -3.46 -13.89
CA GLY A 523 12.35 -4.34 -14.83
C GLY A 523 13.38 -3.63 -15.71
N ALA A 524 13.16 -2.36 -16.07
CA ALA A 524 14.16 -1.59 -16.82
C ALA A 524 15.38 -1.24 -15.95
N PHE A 525 15.18 -0.94 -14.67
CA PHE A 525 16.27 -0.71 -13.73
C PHE A 525 17.05 -2.00 -13.45
N ASP A 526 16.35 -3.10 -13.18
CA ASP A 526 16.97 -4.41 -12.92
C ASP A 526 17.82 -4.87 -14.12
N SER A 527 17.31 -4.71 -15.34
CA SER A 527 18.05 -5.06 -16.57
C SER A 527 19.31 -4.23 -16.80
N GLN A 528 19.35 -2.98 -16.32
CA GLN A 528 20.54 -2.15 -16.42
C GLN A 528 21.60 -2.55 -15.38
N VAL A 529 21.14 -2.84 -14.16
CA VAL A 529 22.01 -3.31 -13.08
C VAL A 529 22.63 -4.65 -13.43
N GLU A 530 21.86 -5.57 -14.01
CA GLU A 530 22.41 -6.88 -14.43
C GLU A 530 23.56 -6.73 -15.42
N LYS A 531 23.48 -5.79 -16.38
CA LYS A 531 24.59 -5.53 -17.32
C LYS A 531 25.87 -5.04 -16.63
N VAL A 532 25.72 -4.23 -15.58
CA VAL A 532 26.85 -3.72 -14.80
C VAL A 532 27.46 -4.84 -13.95
N VAL A 533 26.61 -5.69 -13.36
CA VAL A 533 27.05 -6.86 -12.58
C VAL A 533 27.70 -7.93 -13.48
N ASP A 534 27.19 -8.14 -14.69
CA ASP A 534 27.78 -9.05 -15.68
C ASP A 534 29.18 -8.59 -16.09
N LYS A 535 29.41 -7.27 -16.23
CA LYS A 535 30.75 -6.72 -16.45
C LYS A 535 31.69 -7.10 -15.30
N LEU A 536 31.25 -6.89 -14.05
CA LEU A 536 32.01 -7.27 -12.85
C LEU A 536 32.36 -8.77 -12.86
N ARG A 537 31.39 -9.64 -13.18
CA ARG A 537 31.59 -11.11 -13.24
C ARG A 537 32.47 -11.57 -14.41
N SER A 538 32.48 -10.84 -15.53
CA SER A 538 33.20 -11.23 -16.75
C SER A 538 34.68 -10.81 -16.78
N THR A 539 35.13 -10.05 -15.77
CA THR A 539 36.48 -9.49 -15.75
C THR A 539 37.51 -10.58 -15.42
N SER A 540 38.34 -10.98 -16.39
CA SER A 540 39.26 -12.12 -16.25
C SER A 540 40.40 -11.91 -15.26
N SER A 541 40.71 -10.66 -14.86
CA SER A 541 41.78 -10.32 -13.92
C SER A 541 41.39 -10.50 -12.45
N VAL A 542 40.10 -10.71 -12.15
CA VAL A 542 39.55 -10.66 -10.81
C VAL A 542 38.49 -11.75 -10.64
N ASN A 543 38.54 -12.50 -9.54
CA ASN A 543 37.46 -13.41 -9.19
C ASN A 543 36.47 -12.73 -8.24
N VAL A 544 35.18 -12.84 -8.51
CA VAL A 544 34.11 -12.30 -7.65
C VAL A 544 33.18 -13.43 -7.25
N VAL A 545 32.84 -13.48 -5.96
CA VAL A 545 32.05 -14.57 -5.37
C VAL A 545 30.91 -14.02 -4.52
N GLY A 546 29.83 -14.78 -4.43
CA GLY A 546 28.64 -14.40 -3.64
C GLY A 546 27.96 -13.11 -4.11
N VAL A 547 28.06 -12.73 -5.40
CA VAL A 547 27.52 -11.44 -5.85
C VAL A 547 25.99 -11.47 -5.98
N GLU A 548 25.30 -10.75 -5.08
CA GLU A 548 23.85 -10.56 -5.10
C GLU A 548 23.46 -9.09 -5.30
N THR A 549 22.28 -8.90 -5.92
CA THR A 549 21.68 -7.58 -6.15
C THR A 549 20.37 -7.48 -5.40
N PHE A 550 20.23 -6.43 -4.60
CA PHE A 550 19.04 -6.16 -3.80
C PHE A 550 18.38 -4.85 -4.19
N HIS A 551 17.06 -4.79 -3.97
CA HIS A 551 16.32 -3.53 -3.88
C HIS A 551 15.92 -3.30 -2.43
N LEU A 552 16.76 -2.63 -1.65
CA LEU A 552 16.58 -2.41 -0.20
C LEU A 552 15.42 -1.43 0.09
N PHE A 553 14.73 -1.54 1.24
CA PHE A 553 13.77 -0.55 1.75
C PHE A 553 14.37 0.87 1.78
N SER A 554 15.66 0.97 2.09
CA SER A 554 16.42 2.22 2.08
C SER A 554 16.73 2.74 0.66
N ASN A 555 16.63 1.89 -0.38
CA ASN A 555 16.81 2.32 -1.77
C ASN A 555 15.61 3.14 -2.27
N ARG A 556 15.90 4.13 -3.11
CA ARG A 556 14.89 4.75 -3.98
C ARG A 556 14.44 3.77 -5.07
N SER A 557 13.39 4.11 -5.82
CA SER A 557 12.87 3.27 -6.90
C SER A 557 13.93 2.94 -7.97
N GLY A 558 14.76 3.93 -8.32
CA GLY A 558 15.88 3.81 -9.26
C GLY A 558 17.22 3.44 -8.62
N GLU A 559 17.25 2.87 -7.42
CA GLU A 559 18.49 2.42 -6.78
C GLU A 559 18.47 0.90 -6.59
N ARG A 560 19.62 0.26 -6.79
CA ARG A 560 19.89 -1.12 -6.36
C ARG A 560 21.19 -1.17 -5.59
N THR A 561 21.30 -2.11 -4.66
CA THR A 561 22.53 -2.35 -3.90
C THR A 561 23.09 -3.71 -4.27
N VAL A 562 24.36 -3.74 -4.67
CA VAL A 562 25.10 -4.95 -5.02
C VAL A 562 26.08 -5.26 -3.90
N VAL A 563 26.08 -6.52 -3.45
CA VAL A 563 26.93 -6.99 -2.34
C VAL A 563 27.65 -8.26 -2.78
N GLY A 564 28.90 -8.44 -2.36
CA GLY A 564 29.66 -9.64 -2.63
C GLY A 564 31.11 -9.53 -2.17
N TYR A 565 31.95 -10.43 -2.67
CA TYR A 565 33.38 -10.48 -2.37
C TYR A 565 34.22 -10.41 -3.64
N ILE A 566 35.42 -9.83 -3.52
CA ILE A 566 36.43 -9.72 -4.56
C ILE A 566 37.74 -10.39 -4.09
N GLU A 567 38.12 -11.49 -4.73
CA GLU A 567 39.24 -12.36 -4.32
C GLU A 567 40.59 -11.90 -4.83
#